data_AF-A0A8T6A910-F1
#
_entry.id   AF-A0A8T6A910-F1
#
_cell.length_a   1.000
_cell.length_b   1.000
_cell.length_c   1.000
_cell.angle_alpha   90.00
_cell.angle_beta   90.00
_cell.angle_gamma   90.00
#
_symmetry.space_group_name_H-M   'P 1'
#
loop_
_entity.id
_entity.type
_entity.pdbx_description
1 polymer ?
#
loop_
_entity_poly.entity_id
_entity_poly.type
_entity_poly.pdbx_seq_one_letter_code
_entity_poly.pdbx_strand_id
1 'polypeptide(L)'
;GLTQHQLLVFLAVMRKTYGFNKKLDWVSNEQLSELTGILPHKCSAAKSVLVKRGILIQSGRNIGINNVVSEWSTLPESGKKNKVYLKEVNLPESGKKSLPKSGKGVYPNQVNTKDKLTKDNIKPFSSENSGESSDQPENDLPVVKPDAAIQSGSKWGTAEDLTAAEWMFDMVKTIAPSARKPNFAGWANDIRLMRERDGRNHRDMCVLFRWACQDNFWSGNVLSPAKLRDKWTQLEINRNKQQAGVTAGKPKLDLTNTDWIYGVDL
;
A
#
# COMPACT_ATOMS: atom_id res chain seq x y z
N GLY A 1 20.45 -22.92 -9.15
CA GLY A 1 19.31 -22.94 -8.22
C GLY A 1 19.05 -21.56 -7.64
N LEU A 2 17.95 -21.42 -6.89
CA LEU A 2 17.73 -20.24 -6.04
C LEU A 2 18.69 -20.29 -4.84
N THR A 3 19.16 -19.14 -4.40
CA THR A 3 19.90 -19.04 -3.12
C THR A 3 18.94 -19.18 -1.93
N GLN A 4 19.46 -19.42 -0.72
CA GLN A 4 18.64 -19.50 0.49
C GLN A 4 17.76 -18.25 0.68
N HIS A 5 18.34 -17.05 0.52
CA HIS A 5 17.58 -15.80 0.63
C HIS A 5 16.51 -15.66 -0.45
N GLN A 6 16.80 -16.09 -1.69
CA GLN A 6 15.81 -16.08 -2.78
C GLN A 6 14.66 -17.03 -2.49
N LEU A 7 14.94 -18.24 -1.99
CA LEU A 7 13.91 -19.21 -1.62
C LEU A 7 13.02 -18.69 -0.49
N LEU A 8 13.61 -18.11 0.56
CA LEU A 8 12.86 -17.53 1.68
C LEU A 8 11.96 -16.38 1.23
N VAL A 9 12.47 -15.47 0.39
CA VAL A 9 11.66 -14.38 -0.16
C VAL A 9 10.53 -14.91 -1.07
N PHE A 10 10.80 -15.92 -1.88
CA PHE A 10 9.78 -16.57 -2.71
C PHE A 10 8.64 -17.17 -1.86
N LEU A 11 8.98 -17.93 -0.81
CA LEU A 11 8.00 -18.52 0.11
C LEU A 11 7.20 -17.45 0.87
N ALA A 12 7.86 -16.37 1.30
CA ALA A 12 7.20 -15.26 1.96
C ALA A 12 6.20 -14.55 1.03
N VAL A 13 6.57 -14.31 -0.23
CA VAL A 13 5.66 -13.74 -1.24
C VAL A 13 4.50 -14.68 -1.50
N MET A 14 4.75 -15.99 -1.71
CA MET A 14 3.69 -16.98 -1.90
C MET A 14 2.70 -17.01 -0.73
N ARG A 15 3.20 -16.95 0.51
CA ARG A 15 2.35 -16.90 1.72
C ARG A 15 1.52 -15.62 1.80
N LYS A 16 2.06 -14.49 1.33
CA LYS A 16 1.36 -13.20 1.32
C LYS A 16 0.40 -13.02 0.15
N THR A 17 0.53 -13.80 -0.92
CA THR A 17 -0.40 -13.76 -2.06
C THR A 17 -1.39 -14.92 -2.02
N TYR A 18 -0.94 -16.14 -2.29
CA TYR A 18 -1.79 -17.34 -2.33
C TYR A 18 -2.34 -17.72 -0.97
N GLY A 19 -1.63 -17.40 0.12
CA GLY A 19 -2.17 -17.56 1.48
C GLY A 19 -3.42 -16.70 1.75
N PHE A 20 -3.67 -15.67 0.94
CA PHE A 20 -4.86 -14.83 0.99
C PHE A 20 -5.74 -14.98 -0.26
N ASN A 21 -5.52 -16.05 -1.05
CA ASN A 21 -6.21 -16.34 -2.30
C ASN A 21 -6.11 -15.21 -3.35
N LYS A 22 -4.95 -14.54 -3.44
CA LYS A 22 -4.66 -13.48 -4.41
C LYS A 22 -3.50 -13.87 -5.32
N LYS A 23 -3.56 -13.46 -6.60
CA LYS A 23 -2.45 -13.66 -7.57
C LYS A 23 -1.32 -12.64 -7.41
N LEU A 24 -1.66 -11.40 -7.08
CA LEU A 24 -0.76 -10.29 -6.82
C LEU A 24 -1.22 -9.59 -5.54
N ASP A 25 -0.30 -9.19 -4.67
CA ASP A 25 -0.61 -8.36 -3.51
C ASP A 25 0.50 -7.33 -3.26
N TRP A 26 0.18 -6.27 -2.54
CA TRP A 26 1.18 -5.32 -2.09
C TRP A 26 1.95 -5.90 -0.89
N VAL A 27 3.25 -6.11 -1.05
CA VAL A 27 4.12 -6.64 0.01
C VAL A 27 5.36 -5.75 0.15
N SER A 28 5.52 -5.13 1.33
CA SER A 28 6.65 -4.25 1.61
C SER A 28 7.94 -5.03 1.91
N ASN A 29 9.10 -4.37 1.79
CA ASN A 29 10.36 -5.00 2.13
C ASN A 29 10.52 -5.21 3.64
N GLU A 30 9.91 -4.36 4.48
CA GLU A 30 9.87 -4.57 5.93
C GLU A 30 9.07 -5.84 6.26
N GLN A 31 7.91 -6.04 5.64
CA GLN A 31 7.10 -7.26 5.84
C GLN A 31 7.85 -8.52 5.42
N LEU A 32 8.59 -8.47 4.30
CA LEU A 32 9.44 -9.60 3.89
C LEU A 32 10.56 -9.85 4.89
N SER A 33 11.14 -8.78 5.43
CA SER A 33 12.19 -8.86 6.45
C SER A 33 11.70 -9.53 7.73
N GLU A 34 10.53 -9.11 8.23
CA GLU A 34 9.88 -9.72 9.40
C GLU A 34 9.57 -11.20 9.20
N LEU A 35 9.09 -11.60 8.02
CA LEU A 35 8.74 -13.00 7.74
C LEU A 35 9.94 -13.91 7.52
N THR A 36 11.01 -13.38 6.92
CA THR A 36 12.17 -14.18 6.52
C THR A 36 13.33 -14.09 7.51
N GLY A 37 13.31 -13.12 8.43
CA GLY A 37 14.43 -12.79 9.33
C GLY A 37 15.64 -12.17 8.62
N ILE A 38 15.51 -11.84 7.34
CA ILE A 38 16.59 -11.28 6.51
C ILE A 38 16.52 -9.75 6.57
N LEU A 39 17.66 -9.05 6.57
CA LEU A 39 17.67 -7.58 6.56
C LEU A 39 16.93 -6.99 5.33
N PRO A 40 16.20 -5.86 5.46
CA PRO A 40 15.37 -5.32 4.38
C PRO A 40 16.11 -5.08 3.05
N HIS A 41 17.36 -4.62 3.11
CA HIS A 41 18.18 -4.38 1.92
C HIS A 41 18.55 -5.68 1.18
N LYS A 42 18.72 -6.80 1.91
CA LYS A 42 18.95 -8.13 1.33
C LYS A 42 17.68 -8.72 0.75
N CYS A 43 16.51 -8.50 1.39
CA CYS A 43 15.20 -8.85 0.82
C CYS A 43 14.97 -8.12 -0.52
N SER A 44 15.30 -6.84 -0.58
CA SER A 44 15.21 -6.05 -1.83
C SER A 44 16.06 -6.66 -2.94
N ALA A 45 17.33 -6.98 -2.64
CA ALA A 45 18.23 -7.60 -3.61
C ALA A 45 17.71 -8.97 -4.10
N ALA A 46 17.24 -9.82 -3.19
CA ALA A 46 16.67 -11.13 -3.53
C ALA A 46 15.40 -10.98 -4.38
N LYS A 47 14.51 -10.04 -4.03
CA LYS A 47 13.28 -9.73 -4.76
C LYS A 47 13.58 -9.29 -6.19
N SER A 48 14.50 -8.35 -6.38
CA SER A 48 14.89 -7.87 -7.72
C SER A 48 15.47 -8.99 -8.59
N VAL A 49 16.26 -9.91 -8.00
CA VAL A 49 16.80 -11.06 -8.76
C VAL A 49 15.69 -12.03 -9.17
N LEU A 50 14.70 -12.27 -8.31
CA LEU A 50 13.58 -13.15 -8.63
C LEU A 50 12.67 -12.56 -9.71
N VAL A 51 12.43 -11.25 -9.68
CA VAL A 51 11.69 -10.53 -10.74
C VAL A 51 12.47 -10.58 -12.05
N LYS A 52 13.78 -10.32 -12.02
CA LYS A 52 14.64 -10.40 -13.22
C LYS A 52 14.66 -11.81 -13.85
N ARG A 53 14.51 -12.85 -13.03
CA ARG A 53 14.45 -14.24 -13.48
C ARG A 53 13.06 -14.67 -13.95
N GLY A 54 12.07 -13.78 -13.96
CA GLY A 54 10.69 -14.11 -14.34
C GLY A 54 9.97 -15.02 -13.34
N ILE A 55 10.54 -15.27 -12.16
CA ILE A 55 9.95 -16.12 -11.10
C ILE A 55 8.85 -15.37 -10.36
N LEU A 56 9.07 -14.08 -10.12
CA LEU A 56 8.08 -13.18 -9.53
C LEU A 56 7.62 -12.18 -10.58
N ILE A 57 6.32 -11.91 -10.60
CA ILE A 57 5.72 -10.85 -11.41
C ILE A 57 5.58 -9.62 -10.53
N GLN A 58 6.01 -8.48 -11.06
CA GLN A 58 5.80 -7.18 -10.42
C GLN A 58 4.88 -6.32 -11.29
N SER A 59 3.77 -5.87 -10.72
CA SER A 59 2.86 -4.92 -11.34
C SER A 59 2.78 -3.68 -10.46
N GLY A 60 3.57 -2.66 -10.81
CA GLY A 60 3.75 -1.47 -9.98
C GLY A 60 4.30 -1.80 -8.60
N ARG A 61 3.49 -1.59 -7.56
CA ARG A 61 3.83 -1.91 -6.16
C ARG A 61 3.46 -3.33 -5.76
N ASN A 62 2.63 -4.01 -6.54
CA ASN A 62 2.14 -5.35 -6.23
C ASN A 62 3.12 -6.40 -6.77
N ILE A 63 3.27 -7.48 -6.02
CA ILE A 63 4.13 -8.60 -6.35
C ILE A 63 3.35 -9.92 -6.24
N GLY A 64 3.71 -10.90 -7.05
CA GLY A 64 3.19 -12.26 -6.96
C GLY A 64 4.05 -13.26 -7.69
N ILE A 65 3.63 -14.53 -7.65
CA ILE A 65 4.36 -15.62 -8.29
C ILE A 65 3.96 -15.70 -9.76
N ASN A 66 4.94 -15.90 -10.64
CA ASN A 66 4.66 -16.21 -12.03
C ASN A 66 4.27 -17.68 -12.17
N ASN A 67 3.05 -17.95 -12.64
CA ASN A 67 2.57 -19.33 -12.85
C ASN A 67 3.05 -19.92 -14.19
N VAL A 68 3.54 -19.08 -15.10
CA VAL A 68 4.06 -19.50 -16.40
C VAL A 68 5.53 -19.89 -16.24
N VAL A 69 5.77 -21.14 -15.85
CA VAL A 69 7.12 -21.65 -15.54
C VAL A 69 8.07 -21.58 -16.75
N SER A 70 7.53 -21.59 -17.98
CA SER A 70 8.31 -21.45 -19.21
C SER A 70 8.96 -20.08 -19.37
N GLU A 71 8.43 -19.04 -18.72
CA GLU A 71 9.01 -17.69 -18.72
C GLU A 71 10.12 -17.51 -17.68
N TRP A 72 10.31 -18.51 -16.81
CA TRP A 72 11.34 -18.43 -15.80
C TRP A 72 12.68 -18.63 -16.48
N SER A 73 13.58 -17.64 -16.35
CA SER A 73 14.91 -17.73 -16.94
C SER A 73 15.59 -19.01 -16.45
N THR A 74 15.93 -19.88 -17.40
CA THR A 74 16.65 -21.11 -17.11
C THR A 74 18.02 -20.78 -16.52
N LEU A 75 18.49 -21.71 -15.68
CA LEU A 75 19.74 -21.58 -14.96
C LEU A 75 20.91 -21.30 -15.92
N PRO A 76 21.98 -20.61 -15.49
CA PRO A 76 23.26 -20.85 -16.12
C PRO A 76 23.56 -22.34 -15.99
N GLU A 77 23.79 -23.02 -17.12
CA GLU A 77 24.40 -24.35 -17.18
C GLU A 77 25.80 -24.27 -16.57
N SER A 78 25.86 -24.39 -15.24
CA SER A 78 27.03 -24.91 -14.55
C SER A 78 26.66 -25.00 -13.08
N GLY A 79 26.43 -26.23 -12.63
CA GLY A 79 26.62 -26.55 -11.23
C GLY A 79 28.05 -26.19 -10.85
N LYS A 80 28.24 -25.07 -10.17
CA LYS A 80 29.40 -24.96 -9.28
C LYS A 80 29.19 -26.01 -8.21
N LYS A 81 29.95 -27.09 -8.37
CA LYS A 81 30.12 -28.25 -7.49
C LYS A 81 29.83 -27.86 -6.05
N ASN A 82 29.01 -28.68 -5.38
CA ASN A 82 28.88 -28.69 -3.93
C ASN A 82 30.29 -28.51 -3.33
N LYS A 83 30.52 -27.43 -2.59
CA LYS A 83 31.61 -27.45 -1.60
C LYS A 83 31.18 -28.51 -0.60
N VAL A 84 31.71 -29.72 -0.78
CA VAL A 84 31.76 -30.75 0.25
C VAL A 84 32.29 -30.06 1.50
N TYR A 85 31.51 -30.09 2.59
CA TYR A 85 32.05 -29.74 3.90
C TYR A 85 33.26 -30.66 4.10
N LEU A 86 34.47 -30.09 4.13
CA LEU A 86 35.64 -30.84 4.54
C LEU A 86 35.41 -31.22 6.00
N LYS A 87 35.10 -32.49 6.18
CA LYS A 87 35.06 -33.18 7.45
C LYS A 87 36.51 -33.51 7.79
N GLU A 88 37.26 -32.51 8.26
CA GLU A 88 38.48 -32.70 9.05
C GLU A 88 38.98 -31.37 9.62
N VAL A 89 39.00 -31.32 10.94
CA VAL A 89 39.59 -30.26 11.76
C VAL A 89 41.09 -30.51 11.76
N ASN A 90 41.89 -29.56 11.27
CA ASN A 90 43.31 -29.48 11.61
C ASN A 90 43.57 -28.14 12.31
N LEU A 91 44.00 -28.26 13.56
CA LEU A 91 44.36 -27.19 14.47
C LEU A 91 45.75 -26.63 14.08
N PRO A 92 45.94 -25.31 13.98
CA PRO A 92 47.30 -24.76 13.97
C PRO A 92 47.88 -24.78 15.39
N GLU A 93 49.00 -25.45 15.53
CA GLU A 93 49.84 -25.54 16.72
C GLU A 93 50.66 -24.25 16.89
N SER A 94 50.47 -23.54 18.02
CA SER A 94 51.36 -22.60 18.73
C SER A 94 52.22 -21.61 17.89
N GLY A 95 52.14 -20.29 18.05
CA GLY A 95 52.36 -19.46 19.26
C GLY A 95 52.62 -17.99 18.80
N LYS A 96 52.56 -16.91 19.60
CA LYS A 96 52.82 -16.68 21.03
C LYS A 96 51.77 -15.72 21.65
N LYS A 97 51.30 -16.00 22.87
CA LYS A 97 51.67 -15.37 24.17
C LYS A 97 51.59 -13.83 24.22
N SER A 98 50.39 -13.26 24.29
CA SER A 98 49.96 -12.30 25.34
C SER A 98 48.63 -11.62 24.95
N LEU A 99 47.76 -11.42 25.94
CA LEU A 99 46.48 -10.71 25.81
C LEU A 99 46.67 -9.24 26.16
N PRO A 100 46.07 -8.27 25.44
CA PRO A 100 45.68 -7.02 26.06
C PRO A 100 44.36 -7.22 26.82
N LYS A 101 44.35 -6.65 28.03
CA LYS A 101 43.27 -6.74 29.03
C LYS A 101 41.99 -6.06 28.57
N SER A 102 40.88 -6.60 29.07
CA SER A 102 39.52 -6.07 29.07
C SER A 102 39.37 -4.55 29.00
N GLY A 103 38.43 -4.13 28.15
CA GLY A 103 37.43 -3.13 28.50
C GLY A 103 37.78 -1.66 28.25
N LYS A 104 37.13 -1.07 27.23
CA LYS A 104 36.45 0.22 27.37
C LYS A 104 35.27 0.25 26.41
N GLY A 105 34.08 0.43 26.99
CA GLY A 105 32.89 0.81 26.25
C GLY A 105 33.05 2.21 25.67
N VAL A 106 32.24 2.47 24.66
CA VAL A 106 32.13 3.71 23.86
C VAL A 106 33.19 3.83 22.77
N TYR A 107 32.72 3.85 21.52
CA TYR A 107 33.44 4.44 20.41
C TYR A 107 32.65 5.61 19.81
N PRO A 108 33.37 6.62 19.31
CA PRO A 108 32.91 8.00 19.24
C PRO A 108 32.43 8.37 17.84
N ASN A 109 31.45 9.26 17.78
CA ASN A 109 31.19 10.07 16.59
C ASN A 109 32.21 11.21 16.54
N GLN A 110 33.08 11.21 15.52
CA GLN A 110 33.62 12.37 14.79
C GLN A 110 34.87 11.90 14.03
N VAL A 111 35.10 12.35 12.79
CA VAL A 111 35.72 13.66 12.47
C VAL A 111 35.50 13.86 10.96
N ASN A 112 34.74 14.89 10.56
CA ASN A 112 35.17 16.21 10.03
C ASN A 112 35.49 16.14 8.52
N THR A 113 34.95 17.07 7.70
CA THR A 113 35.48 18.44 7.58
C THR A 113 34.39 19.50 7.31
N LYS A 114 34.56 20.65 7.98
CA LYS A 114 33.87 21.95 7.88
C LYS A 114 34.34 22.68 6.61
N ASP A 115 33.53 23.43 5.86
CA ASP A 115 33.17 24.83 6.12
C ASP A 115 32.05 25.28 5.16
N LYS A 116 30.90 25.77 5.66
CA LYS A 116 30.43 27.17 5.86
C LYS A 116 29.76 27.86 4.64
N LEU A 117 28.42 27.99 4.76
CA LEU A 117 27.50 29.11 4.45
C LEU A 117 27.52 29.70 3.01
N THR A 118 26.38 29.78 2.29
CA THR A 118 25.33 30.81 2.48
C THR A 118 23.97 30.41 1.86
N LYS A 119 22.93 31.02 2.43
CA LYS A 119 21.47 31.05 2.24
C LYS A 119 20.84 31.00 0.82
N ASP A 120 19.58 30.53 0.84
CA ASP A 120 18.38 30.92 0.06
C ASP A 120 17.95 30.13 -1.20
N ASN A 121 16.70 29.63 -1.11
CA ASN A 121 15.68 29.28 -2.11
C ASN A 121 16.11 28.82 -3.53
N ILE A 122 15.59 27.65 -3.97
CA ILE A 122 14.87 27.41 -5.26
C ILE A 122 14.58 25.89 -5.43
N LYS A 123 13.43 25.59 -6.03
CA LYS A 123 12.76 24.30 -6.36
C LYS A 123 13.70 23.16 -6.83
N PRO A 124 13.35 21.85 -6.66
CA PRO A 124 14.00 20.79 -7.41
C PRO A 124 13.18 20.46 -8.67
N PHE A 125 13.74 20.77 -9.84
CA PHE A 125 13.42 20.06 -11.07
C PHE A 125 14.53 19.03 -11.35
N SER A 126 14.11 18.00 -12.08
CA SER A 126 14.75 16.76 -12.54
C SER A 126 16.26 16.76 -12.83
N SER A 127 16.85 15.57 -12.66
CA SER A 127 17.99 15.10 -13.46
C SER A 127 17.48 14.22 -14.61
N GLU A 128 17.65 14.67 -15.85
CA GLU A 128 17.70 13.78 -17.01
C GLU A 128 19.16 13.36 -17.25
N ASN A 129 19.36 12.09 -17.61
CA ASN A 129 20.45 11.71 -18.49
C ASN A 129 19.87 11.09 -19.78
N SER A 130 20.27 11.71 -20.89
CA SER A 130 20.11 11.40 -22.31
C SER A 130 20.59 9.99 -22.71
N GLY A 131 20.20 9.37 -23.83
CA GLY A 131 19.45 9.77 -25.03
C GLY A 131 18.79 8.52 -25.66
N GLU A 132 18.06 8.52 -26.76
CA GLU A 132 18.17 9.31 -27.99
C GLU A 132 16.93 8.99 -28.86
N SER A 133 16.19 10.02 -29.31
CA SER A 133 15.60 10.13 -30.65
C SER A 133 14.89 11.46 -30.76
N SER A 134 15.31 12.25 -31.75
CA SER A 134 14.77 13.56 -32.12
C SER A 134 13.29 13.47 -32.51
N ASP A 135 12.46 14.37 -31.99
CA ASP A 135 11.76 15.39 -32.78
C ASP A 135 11.14 16.45 -31.82
N GLN A 136 11.49 17.71 -32.08
CA GLN A 136 11.02 19.03 -31.57
C GLN A 136 10.25 19.13 -30.22
N PRO A 137 10.61 20.11 -29.35
CA PRO A 137 9.82 20.44 -28.17
C PRO A 137 8.62 21.29 -28.62
N GLU A 138 7.49 20.65 -28.92
CA GLU A 138 6.24 21.38 -28.84
C GLU A 138 6.01 21.76 -27.38
N ASN A 139 5.87 23.07 -27.15
CA ASN A 139 5.35 23.62 -25.92
C ASN A 139 4.00 22.95 -25.63
N ASP A 140 3.98 21.91 -24.81
CA ASP A 140 2.75 21.40 -24.23
C ASP A 140 2.27 22.44 -23.20
N LEU A 141 1.59 23.45 -23.72
CA LEU A 141 0.54 24.17 -23.03
C LEU A 141 -0.24 23.15 -22.18
N PRO A 142 -0.64 23.50 -20.94
CA PRO A 142 -1.49 22.60 -20.16
C PRO A 142 -2.65 22.21 -21.08
N VAL A 143 -2.82 20.91 -21.32
CA VAL A 143 -3.97 20.39 -22.07
C VAL A 143 -5.18 20.78 -21.26
N VAL A 144 -5.70 21.98 -21.55
CA VAL A 144 -6.93 22.53 -21.00
C VAL A 144 -7.99 21.65 -21.63
N LYS A 145 -8.42 20.64 -20.89
CA LYS A 145 -9.55 19.85 -21.34
C LYS A 145 -10.76 20.78 -21.35
N PRO A 146 -11.47 20.91 -22.48
CA PRO A 146 -12.56 21.89 -22.61
C PRO A 146 -13.71 21.64 -21.61
N ASP A 147 -13.80 20.43 -21.05
CA ASP A 147 -14.82 20.03 -20.07
C ASP A 147 -14.30 19.99 -18.62
N ALA A 148 -13.05 20.43 -18.37
CA ALA A 148 -12.51 20.52 -17.02
C ALA A 148 -12.92 21.84 -16.36
N ALA A 149 -13.86 21.78 -15.42
CA ALA A 149 -14.25 22.93 -14.62
C ALA A 149 -13.16 23.34 -13.60
N ILE A 150 -12.30 22.39 -13.21
CA ILE A 150 -11.16 22.65 -12.34
C ILE A 150 -9.96 21.81 -12.77
N GLN A 151 -8.79 22.43 -12.82
CA GLN A 151 -7.52 21.77 -13.17
C GLN A 151 -6.37 22.33 -12.33
N SER A 152 -5.52 21.43 -11.83
CA SER A 152 -4.26 21.75 -11.16
C SER A 152 -3.21 20.75 -11.62
N GLY A 153 -2.37 21.16 -12.56
CA GLY A 153 -1.43 20.25 -13.23
C GLY A 153 -2.16 19.13 -13.96
N SER A 154 -1.85 17.88 -13.62
CA SER A 154 -2.49 16.68 -14.20
C SER A 154 -3.82 16.28 -13.56
N LYS A 155 -4.21 16.90 -12.44
CA LYS A 155 -5.46 16.60 -11.74
C LYS A 155 -6.56 17.54 -12.20
N TRP A 156 -7.69 16.98 -12.60
CA TRP A 156 -8.83 17.73 -13.08
C TRP A 156 -10.15 16.98 -12.81
N GLY A 157 -11.26 17.72 -12.85
CA GLY A 157 -12.62 17.19 -12.78
C GLY A 157 -13.60 18.06 -13.56
N THR A 158 -14.78 17.50 -13.87
CA THR A 158 -15.87 18.21 -14.54
C THR A 158 -16.59 19.14 -13.57
N ALA A 159 -17.54 19.94 -14.08
CA ALA A 159 -18.37 20.82 -13.23
C ALA A 159 -19.10 20.03 -12.15
N GLU A 160 -19.67 18.87 -12.50
CA GLU A 160 -20.37 17.99 -11.57
C GLU A 160 -19.44 17.41 -10.49
N ASP A 161 -18.20 17.05 -10.86
CA ASP A 161 -17.19 16.58 -9.91
C ASP A 161 -16.81 17.66 -8.90
N LEU A 162 -16.69 18.91 -9.37
CA LEU A 162 -16.42 20.06 -8.52
C LEU A 162 -17.60 20.33 -7.57
N THR A 163 -18.83 20.34 -8.06
CA THR A 163 -20.02 20.52 -7.22
C THR A 163 -20.12 19.44 -6.14
N ALA A 164 -19.84 18.18 -6.49
CA ALA A 164 -19.81 17.09 -5.51
C ALA A 164 -18.67 17.28 -4.48
N ALA A 165 -17.49 17.76 -4.91
CA ALA A 165 -16.36 18.04 -4.02
C ALA A 165 -16.68 19.18 -3.03
N GLU A 166 -17.30 20.26 -3.49
CA GLU A 166 -17.75 21.38 -2.65
C GLU A 166 -18.79 20.93 -1.64
N TRP A 167 -19.80 20.17 -2.10
CA TRP A 167 -20.84 19.62 -1.24
C TRP A 167 -20.26 18.68 -0.14
N MET A 168 -19.31 17.81 -0.50
CA MET A 168 -18.63 16.97 0.47
C MET A 168 -17.84 17.80 1.48
N PHE A 169 -17.23 18.91 1.06
CA PHE A 169 -16.49 19.77 1.98
C PHE A 169 -17.42 20.51 2.95
N ASP A 170 -18.57 20.99 2.47
CA ASP A 170 -19.56 21.60 3.35
C ASP A 170 -20.10 20.61 4.38
N MET A 171 -20.28 19.34 4.00
CA MET A 171 -20.60 18.28 4.96
C MET A 171 -19.50 18.12 6.02
N VAL A 172 -18.22 18.13 5.61
CA VAL A 172 -17.09 18.06 6.55
C VAL A 172 -17.08 19.24 7.53
N LYS A 173 -17.41 20.46 7.09
CA LYS A 173 -17.52 21.63 7.98
C LYS A 173 -18.59 21.45 9.05
N THR A 174 -19.66 20.70 8.78
CA THR A 174 -20.70 20.45 9.79
C THR A 174 -20.19 19.58 10.95
N ILE A 175 -19.22 18.71 10.70
CA ILE A 175 -18.59 17.83 11.70
C ILE A 175 -17.40 18.51 12.36
N ALA A 176 -16.58 19.18 11.56
CA ALA A 176 -15.35 19.84 11.97
C ALA A 176 -15.32 21.28 11.42
N PRO A 177 -15.89 22.26 12.14
CA PRO A 177 -15.93 23.66 11.70
C PRO A 177 -14.54 24.27 11.50
N SER A 178 -13.51 23.72 12.13
CA SER A 178 -12.11 24.13 12.00
C SER A 178 -11.40 23.53 10.76
N ALA A 179 -12.10 22.76 9.93
CA ALA A 179 -11.52 22.11 8.76
C ALA A 179 -10.98 23.14 7.75
N ARG A 180 -9.73 22.94 7.33
CA ARG A 180 -9.07 23.79 6.33
C ARG A 180 -9.61 23.48 4.93
N LYS A 181 -9.61 24.50 4.06
CA LYS A 181 -10.01 24.37 2.65
C LYS A 181 -9.16 23.28 1.95
N PRO A 182 -9.79 22.24 1.38
CA PRO A 182 -9.08 21.18 0.70
C PRO A 182 -8.62 21.63 -0.69
N ASN A 183 -7.75 20.81 -1.29
CA ASN A 183 -7.45 20.94 -2.71
C ASN A 183 -8.62 20.39 -3.54
N PHE A 184 -9.51 21.29 -3.99
CA PHE A 184 -10.66 20.92 -4.81
C PHE A 184 -10.30 20.26 -6.13
N ALA A 185 -9.18 20.62 -6.77
CA ALA A 185 -8.74 19.95 -7.99
C ALA A 185 -8.36 18.48 -7.73
N GLY A 186 -7.80 18.20 -6.55
CA GLY A 186 -7.54 16.83 -6.09
C GLY A 186 -8.83 16.06 -5.80
N TRP A 187 -9.75 16.68 -5.08
CA TRP A 187 -11.03 16.07 -4.72
C TRP A 187 -11.90 15.77 -5.93
N ALA A 188 -12.05 16.74 -6.84
CA ALA A 188 -12.79 16.56 -8.09
C ALA A 188 -12.17 15.45 -8.95
N ASN A 189 -10.83 15.35 -8.99
CA ASN A 189 -10.17 14.24 -9.66
C ASN A 189 -10.47 12.88 -9.01
N ASP A 190 -10.49 12.79 -7.68
CA ASP A 190 -10.81 11.53 -6.99
C ASP A 190 -12.27 11.11 -7.24
N ILE A 191 -13.20 12.07 -7.26
CA ILE A 191 -14.62 11.85 -7.61
C ILE A 191 -14.76 11.39 -9.07
N ARG A 192 -14.06 12.05 -9.99
CA ARG A 192 -13.98 11.63 -11.39
C ARG A 192 -13.49 10.19 -11.53
N LEU A 193 -12.45 9.81 -10.79
CA LEU A 193 -11.94 8.44 -10.78
C LEU A 193 -12.98 7.45 -10.25
N MET A 194 -13.74 7.82 -9.22
CA MET A 194 -14.85 6.98 -8.74
C MET A 194 -15.96 6.82 -9.79
N ARG A 195 -16.22 7.86 -10.60
CA ARG A 195 -17.19 7.81 -11.69
C ARG A 195 -16.71 6.93 -12.85
N GLU A 196 -15.54 7.25 -13.39
CA GLU A 196 -15.04 6.67 -14.64
C GLU A 196 -14.41 5.28 -14.45
N ARG A 197 -13.71 5.06 -13.34
CA ARG A 197 -13.02 3.77 -13.09
C ARG A 197 -13.82 2.83 -12.21
N ASP A 198 -14.46 3.36 -11.17
CA ASP A 198 -15.18 2.52 -10.22
C ASP A 198 -16.66 2.37 -10.59
N GLY A 199 -17.14 3.06 -11.64
CA GLY A 199 -18.51 2.95 -12.15
C GLY A 199 -19.60 3.48 -11.20
N ARG A 200 -19.23 4.37 -10.27
CA ARG A 200 -20.15 4.91 -9.25
C ARG A 200 -20.75 6.24 -9.70
N ASN A 201 -22.01 6.50 -9.40
CA ASN A 201 -22.61 7.80 -9.69
C ASN A 201 -22.35 8.80 -8.54
N HIS A 202 -22.38 10.10 -8.82
CA HIS A 202 -22.17 11.13 -7.79
C HIS A 202 -23.16 11.05 -6.64
N ARG A 203 -24.41 10.65 -6.93
CA ARG A 203 -25.47 10.57 -5.92
C ARG A 203 -25.14 9.55 -4.84
N ASP A 204 -24.73 8.35 -5.21
CA ASP A 204 -24.35 7.26 -4.32
C ASP A 204 -23.10 7.66 -3.54
N MET A 205 -22.15 8.34 -4.18
CA MET A 205 -20.98 8.87 -3.49
C MET A 205 -21.38 9.85 -2.39
N CYS A 206 -22.25 10.82 -2.69
CA CYS A 206 -22.72 11.81 -1.71
C CYS A 206 -23.57 11.17 -0.60
N VAL A 207 -24.41 10.19 -0.93
CA VAL A 207 -25.22 9.46 0.06
C VAL A 207 -24.34 8.67 1.01
N LEU A 208 -23.38 7.91 0.49
CA LEU A 208 -22.47 7.12 1.31
C LEU A 208 -21.55 8.01 2.15
N PHE A 209 -21.10 9.13 1.58
CA PHE A 209 -20.30 10.11 2.30
C PHE A 209 -21.07 10.77 3.45
N ARG A 210 -22.33 11.16 3.22
CA ARG A 210 -23.21 11.68 4.28
C ARG A 210 -23.34 10.69 5.43
N TRP A 211 -23.61 9.43 5.10
CA TRP A 211 -23.74 8.38 6.11
C TRP A 211 -22.43 8.19 6.89
N ALA A 212 -21.29 8.14 6.19
CA ALA A 212 -19.97 8.02 6.83
C ALA A 212 -19.68 9.22 7.75
N CYS A 213 -20.09 10.42 7.35
CA CYS A 213 -19.98 11.66 8.12
C CYS A 213 -20.84 11.69 9.39
N GLN A 214 -21.95 10.94 9.42
CA GLN A 214 -22.87 10.88 10.56
C GLN A 214 -22.56 9.72 11.51
N ASP A 215 -21.84 8.71 11.02
CA ASP A 215 -21.48 7.54 11.81
C ASP A 215 -20.36 7.88 12.82
N ASN A 216 -20.56 7.48 14.07
CA ASN A 216 -19.61 7.79 15.16
C ASN A 216 -18.21 7.21 14.92
N PHE A 217 -18.09 6.12 14.17
CA PHE A 217 -16.82 5.50 13.86
C PHE A 217 -16.21 6.06 12.56
N TRP A 218 -17.03 6.27 11.53
CA TRP A 218 -16.52 6.69 10.22
C TRP A 218 -16.32 8.20 10.07
N SER A 219 -16.99 9.03 10.85
CA SER A 219 -16.93 10.50 10.74
C SER A 219 -15.53 11.06 10.90
N GLY A 220 -14.71 10.51 11.81
CA GLY A 220 -13.30 10.91 11.96
C GLY A 220 -12.35 10.30 10.92
N ASN A 221 -12.78 9.22 10.25
CA ASN A 221 -11.93 8.41 9.38
C ASN A 221 -12.10 8.73 7.88
N VAL A 222 -13.28 9.22 7.49
CA VAL A 222 -13.66 9.49 6.09
C VAL A 222 -14.08 10.96 5.97
N LEU A 223 -13.09 11.81 5.71
CA LEU A 223 -13.26 13.26 5.54
C LEU A 223 -12.85 13.76 4.15
N SER A 224 -12.61 12.85 3.20
CA SER A 224 -12.24 13.20 1.83
C SER A 224 -12.68 12.14 0.81
N PRO A 225 -12.86 12.52 -0.47
CA PRO A 225 -13.24 11.60 -1.53
C PRO A 225 -12.24 10.45 -1.72
N ALA A 226 -10.93 10.69 -1.57
CA ALA A 226 -9.92 9.64 -1.62
C ALA A 226 -10.15 8.55 -0.54
N LYS A 227 -10.43 8.97 0.70
CA LYS A 227 -10.70 8.03 1.80
C LYS A 227 -12.04 7.31 1.61
N LEU A 228 -13.05 8.00 1.09
CA LEU A 228 -14.33 7.41 0.72
C LEU A 228 -14.13 6.30 -0.32
N ARG A 229 -13.32 6.56 -1.35
CA ARG A 229 -12.97 5.59 -2.39
C ARG A 229 -12.25 4.37 -1.84
N ASP A 230 -11.23 4.59 -1.01
CA ASP A 230 -10.43 3.51 -0.39
C ASP A 230 -11.29 2.59 0.50
N LYS A 231 -12.30 3.15 1.16
CA LYS A 231 -13.14 2.46 2.16
C LYS A 231 -14.53 2.10 1.65
N TRP A 232 -14.82 2.34 0.37
CA TRP A 232 -16.16 2.21 -0.21
C TRP A 232 -16.87 0.92 0.18
N THR A 233 -16.27 -0.24 -0.12
CA THR A 233 -16.86 -1.57 0.16
C THR A 233 -17.13 -1.79 1.65
N GLN A 234 -16.26 -1.28 2.53
CA GLN A 234 -16.44 -1.41 3.97
C GLN A 234 -17.62 -0.55 4.46
N LEU A 235 -17.76 0.65 3.92
CA LEU A 235 -18.87 1.56 4.24
C LEU A 235 -20.21 0.97 3.76
N GLU A 236 -20.29 0.42 2.56
CA GLU A 236 -21.51 -0.23 2.06
C GLU A 236 -21.94 -1.40 2.93
N ILE A 237 -21.01 -2.30 3.31
CA ILE A 237 -21.32 -3.44 4.17
C ILE A 237 -21.82 -2.96 5.54
N ASN A 238 -21.16 -1.98 6.14
CA ASN A 238 -21.55 -1.47 7.45
C ASN A 238 -22.90 -0.74 7.41
N ARG A 239 -23.14 0.08 6.39
CA ARG A 239 -24.42 0.75 6.17
C ARG A 239 -25.55 -0.26 6.02
N ASN A 240 -25.36 -1.31 5.22
CA ASN A 240 -26.38 -2.34 4.99
C ASN A 240 -26.67 -3.12 6.28
N LYS A 241 -25.64 -3.41 7.10
CA LYS A 241 -25.82 -4.04 8.43
C LYS A 241 -26.62 -3.15 9.39
N GLN A 242 -26.33 -1.85 9.43
CA GLN A 242 -27.09 -0.91 10.26
C GLN A 242 -28.55 -0.81 9.81
N GLN A 243 -28.81 -0.77 8.49
CA GLN A 243 -30.17 -0.76 7.97
C GLN A 243 -30.95 -2.03 8.30
N ALA A 244 -30.31 -3.21 8.23
CA ALA A 244 -30.92 -4.48 8.63
C ALA A 244 -31.22 -4.56 10.14
N GLY A 245 -30.43 -3.90 10.99
CA GLY A 245 -30.67 -3.83 12.43
C GLY A 245 -31.86 -2.93 12.81
N VAL A 246 -32.14 -1.89 12.02
CA VAL A 246 -33.26 -0.97 12.24
C VAL A 246 -34.60 -1.59 11.79
N THR A 247 -34.61 -2.42 10.74
CA THR A 247 -35.81 -3.16 10.31
C THR A 247 -36.07 -4.44 11.14
N ALA A 248 -35.06 -4.97 11.83
CA ALA A 248 -35.17 -6.12 12.72
C ALA A 248 -35.42 -5.74 14.19
N GLY A 249 -36.28 -4.74 14.44
CA GLY A 249 -36.90 -4.54 15.75
C GLY A 249 -37.80 -5.74 16.10
N LYS A 250 -37.19 -6.84 16.54
CA LYS A 250 -37.90 -8.04 16.99
C LYS A 250 -38.73 -7.71 18.25
N PRO A 251 -39.96 -8.23 18.37
CA PRO A 251 -40.69 -8.18 19.63
C PRO A 251 -39.89 -8.94 20.69
N LYS A 252 -39.85 -8.39 21.90
CA LYS A 252 -39.23 -8.99 23.09
C LYS A 252 -39.80 -10.40 23.26
N LEU A 253 -38.99 -11.43 23.05
CA LEU A 253 -39.36 -12.81 23.36
C LEU A 253 -39.62 -12.89 24.86
N ASP A 254 -40.88 -13.10 25.23
CA ASP A 254 -41.27 -13.34 26.61
C ASP A 254 -40.94 -14.78 26.98
N LEU A 255 -39.81 -14.95 27.68
CA LEU A 255 -39.30 -16.24 28.15
C LEU A 255 -40.16 -16.85 29.28
N THR A 256 -41.28 -16.22 29.66
CA THR A 256 -42.22 -16.74 30.67
C THR A 256 -43.50 -17.33 30.07
N ASN A 257 -43.67 -17.29 28.75
CA ASN A 257 -44.86 -17.85 28.12
C ASN A 257 -44.79 -19.39 28.12
N THR A 258 -45.53 -20.01 29.05
CA THR A 258 -45.59 -21.46 29.28
C THR A 258 -46.84 -22.09 28.60
N ASP A 259 -47.47 -21.39 27.65
CA ASP A 259 -48.69 -21.85 26.97
C ASP A 259 -48.52 -23.12 26.11
N TRP A 260 -47.29 -23.63 25.94
CA TRP A 260 -47.04 -24.86 25.20
C TRP A 260 -47.25 -26.15 26.02
N ILE A 261 -47.42 -26.06 27.35
CA ILE A 261 -47.42 -27.24 28.23
C ILE A 261 -48.80 -27.87 28.48
N TYR A 262 -49.89 -27.20 28.12
CA TYR A 262 -51.26 -27.67 28.42
C TYR A 262 -51.96 -28.42 27.28
N GLY A 263 -51.26 -28.74 26.19
CA GLY A 263 -51.86 -29.36 25.00
C GLY A 263 -51.60 -30.87 24.81
N VAL A 264 -50.96 -31.53 25.77
CA VAL A 264 -50.65 -32.96 25.68
C VAL A 264 -51.48 -33.71 26.71
N ASP A 265 -52.71 -34.06 26.32
CA ASP A 265 -53.48 -35.10 27.02
C ASP A 265 -52.83 -36.47 26.76
N LEU A 266 -52.85 -37.30 27.82
CA LEU A 266 -52.14 -38.57 28.05
C LEU A 266 -52.22 -39.63 26.94
#